data_AF-X1S175-F1
#
_entry.id   AF-X1S175-F1
#
_cell.length_a   1.000
_cell.length_b   1.000
_cell.length_c   1.000
_cell.angle_alpha   90.00
_cell.angle_beta   90.00
_cell.angle_gamma   90.00
#
_symmetry.space_group_name_H-M   'P 1'
#
loop_
_entity.id
_entity.type
_entity.pdbx_description
1 polymer ?
#
loop_
_entity_poly.entity_id
_entity_poly.type
_entity_poly.pdbx_seq_one_letter_code
_entity_poly.pdbx_strand_id
1 'polypeptide(L)' 'MAKPQSEDRFTQIPNEELEKLARMHLRPNQWQVLLVIIRKTYGFHKKVDYIANKQIEEATILGKAVVSRCLKGLSVNPRP' A
#
# COMPACT_ATOMS: atom_id res chain seq x y z
N MET A 1 26.50 -24.44 -7.71
CA MET A 1 25.07 -24.19 -7.43
C MET A 1 24.74 -22.81 -7.96
N ALA A 2 23.84 -22.69 -8.93
CA ALA A 2 23.49 -21.41 -9.52
C ALA A 2 22.95 -20.48 -8.43
N LYS A 3 23.56 -19.30 -8.27
CA LYS A 3 22.96 -18.22 -7.48
C LYS A 3 21.55 -18.01 -8.05
N PRO A 4 20.47 -18.08 -7.26
CA PRO A 4 19.18 -17.67 -7.76
C PRO A 4 19.35 -16.22 -8.19
N GLN A 5 19.12 -15.93 -9.47
CA GLN A 5 19.03 -14.58 -9.95
C GLN A 5 18.09 -13.85 -8.99
N SER A 6 18.57 -12.75 -8.43
CA SER A 6 17.71 -11.76 -7.81
C SER A 6 16.77 -11.30 -8.91
N GLU A 7 15.69 -12.05 -9.14
CA GLU A 7 14.63 -11.63 -10.03
C GLU A 7 14.03 -10.40 -9.36
N ASP A 8 14.21 -9.25 -9.99
CA ASP A 8 13.62 -8.00 -9.55
C ASP A 8 12.11 -8.18 -9.49
N ARG A 9 11.60 -8.48 -8.28
CA ARG A 9 10.18 -8.72 -8.04
C ARG A 9 9.44 -7.40 -8.01
N PHE A 10 8.55 -7.22 -8.96
CA PHE A 10 7.67 -6.05 -9.04
C PHE A 10 6.27 -6.37 -8.49
N THR A 11 5.55 -5.33 -8.09
CA THR A 11 4.15 -5.46 -7.67
C THR A 11 3.26 -5.28 -8.89
N GLN A 12 2.61 -6.36 -9.32
CA GLN A 12 1.67 -6.33 -10.44
C GLN A 12 0.30 -5.84 -9.96
N ILE A 13 -0.22 -4.80 -10.62
CA ILE A 13 -1.54 -4.22 -10.34
C ILE A 13 -2.36 -4.27 -11.64
N PRO A 14 -3.60 -4.78 -11.63
CA PRO A 14 -4.48 -4.70 -12.79
C PRO A 14 -4.67 -3.25 -13.26
N ASN A 15 -4.65 -3.01 -14.57
CA ASN A 15 -4.76 -1.65 -15.12
C ASN A 15 -6.01 -0.91 -14.65
N GLU A 16 -7.15 -1.59 -14.54
CA GLU A 16 -8.40 -1.01 -14.04
C GLU A 16 -8.24 -0.42 -12.63
N GLU A 17 -7.55 -1.13 -11.74
CA GLU A 17 -7.28 -0.67 -10.38
C GLU A 17 -6.25 0.48 -10.38
N LEU A 18 -5.21 0.38 -11.22
CA LEU A 18 -4.23 1.45 -11.39
C LEU A 18 -4.86 2.76 -11.89
N GLU A 19 -5.80 2.67 -12.84
CA GLU A 19 -6.55 3.82 -13.36
C GLU A 19 -7.47 4.43 -12.30
N LYS A 20 -8.10 3.61 -11.45
CA LYS A 20 -8.87 4.11 -10.30
C LYS A 20 -7.96 4.85 -9.32
N LEU A 21 -6.82 4.26 -8.98
CA LEU A 21 -5.80 4.88 -8.11
C LEU A 21 -5.34 6.23 -8.67
N ALA A 22 -5.10 6.32 -9.98
CA ALA A 22 -4.64 7.55 -10.64
C ALA A 22 -5.63 8.72 -10.52
N ARG A 23 -6.92 8.45 -10.26
CA ARG A 23 -7.96 9.47 -10.09
C ARG A 23 -8.17 9.88 -8.62
N MET A 24 -7.49 9.23 -7.67
CA MET A 24 -7.71 9.47 -6.24
C MET A 24 -6.96 10.72 -5.75
N HIS A 25 -7.68 11.62 -5.08
CA HIS A 25 -7.10 12.76 -4.38
C HIS A 25 -6.72 12.39 -2.94
N LEU A 26 -5.50 11.87 -2.77
CA LEU A 26 -4.97 11.50 -1.46
C LEU A 26 -3.87 12.45 -0.99
N ARG A 27 -3.77 12.63 0.33
CA ARG A 27 -2.63 13.34 0.93
C ARG A 27 -1.34 12.50 0.80
N PRO A 28 -0.15 13.12 0.83
CA PRO A 28 1.12 12.39 0.67
C PRO A 28 1.29 11.19 1.61
N ASN A 29 0.94 11.35 2.89
CA ASN A 29 1.05 10.25 3.86
C ASN A 29 0.02 9.14 3.61
N GLN A 30 -1.15 9.46 3.06
CA GLN A 30 -2.14 8.45 2.69
C GLN A 30 -1.65 7.64 1.48
N TRP A 31 -1.00 8.28 0.52
CA TRP A 31 -0.34 7.59 -0.59
C TRP A 31 0.73 6.61 -0.11
N GLN A 32 1.59 7.02 0.84
CA GLN A 32 2.59 6.11 1.43
C GLN A 32 1.95 4.88 2.08
N VAL A 33 0.92 5.08 2.90
CA VAL A 33 0.19 3.98 3.55
C VAL A 33 -0.48 3.07 2.51
N LEU A 34 -1.10 3.65 1.48
CA LEU A 34 -1.77 2.90 0.42
C LEU A 34 -0.78 2.05 -0.39
N LEU A 35 0.40 2.58 -0.72
CA LEU A 35 1.44 1.83 -1.41
C LEU A 35 1.95 0.64 -0.58
N VAL A 36 2.03 0.77 0.75
CA VAL A 36 2.36 -0.35 1.63
C VAL A 36 1.26 -1.41 1.61
N ILE A 37 -0.02 -1.02 1.65
CA ILE A 37 -1.14 -1.96 1.55
C ILE A 37 -1.06 -2.72 0.22
N ILE A 38 -0.93 -2.00 -0.90
CA ILE A 38 -0.78 -2.59 -2.25
C ILE A 38 0.42 -3.56 -2.29
N ARG A 39 1.56 -3.16 -1.73
CA ARG A 39 2.75 -4.01 -1.69
C ARG A 39 2.55 -5.29 -0.87
N LYS A 40 1.80 -5.22 0.23
CA LYS A 40 1.52 -6.35 1.12
C LYS A 40 0.40 -7.27 0.60
N THR A 41 -0.49 -6.77 -0.25
CA THR A 41 -1.53 -7.57 -0.91
C THR A 41 -1.08 -8.04 -2.30
N TYR A 42 -1.14 -7.16 -3.30
CA TYR A 42 -0.80 -7.46 -4.70
C TYR A 42 0.64 -7.94 -4.86
N GLY A 43 1.59 -7.34 -4.13
CA GLY A 43 2.99 -7.73 -4.19
C GLY A 43 3.29 -9.11 -3.56
N PHE A 44 2.31 -9.75 -2.93
CA PHE A 44 2.35 -11.14 -2.45
C PHE A 44 1.23 -12.00 -3.08
N HIS A 45 0.56 -11.49 -4.12
CA HIS A 45 -0.57 -12.14 -4.80
C HIS A 45 -1.73 -12.54 -3.86
N LYS A 46 -1.99 -11.74 -2.83
CA LYS A 46 -3.11 -11.93 -1.90
C LYS A 46 -4.30 -11.03 -2.26
N LYS A 47 -5.52 -11.58 -2.22
CA LYS A 47 -6.75 -10.79 -2.38
C LYS A 47 -7.04 -9.89 -1.18
N VAL A 48 -6.76 -10.40 0.03
CA VAL A 48 -6.94 -9.71 1.30
C VAL A 48 -5.77 -10.09 2.20
N ASP A 49 -5.32 -9.18 3.05
CA ASP A 49 -4.30 -9.47 4.06
C ASP A 49 -4.61 -8.75 5.37
N TYR A 50 -4.24 -9.36 6.49
CA TYR A 50 -4.25 -8.69 7.78
C TYR A 50 -2.89 -8.03 8.00
N ILE A 51 -2.87 -6.70 8.02
CA ILE A 51 -1.64 -5.91 8.15
C ILE A 51 -1.71 -5.13 9.45
N ALA A 52 -0.77 -5.39 10.37
CA ALA A 52 -0.72 -4.65 11.62
C ALA A 52 -0.24 -3.21 11.40
N ASN A 53 -0.80 -2.24 12.14
CA ASN A 53 -0.40 -0.83 12.05
C ASN A 53 1.12 -0.64 12.22
N LYS A 54 1.74 -1.43 13.13
CA LYS A 54 3.19 -1.39 13.35
C LYS A 54 3.98 -1.70 12.07
N GLN A 55 3.52 -2.63 11.24
CA GLN A 55 4.18 -2.95 9.96
C GLN A 55 4.09 -1.78 8.97
N ILE A 56 2.99 -1.01 9.02
CA ILE A 56 2.82 0.19 8.21
C ILE A 56 3.71 1.32 8.72
N GLU A 57 3.76 1.52 10.05
CA GLU A 57 4.66 2.46 10.70
C GLU A 57 6.12 2.20 10.31
N GLU A 58 6.57 0.95 10.42
CA GLU A 58 7.94 0.53 10.05
C GLU A 58 8.22 0.73 8.56
N ALA A 59 7.26 0.42 7.67
CA ALA A 59 7.45 0.54 6.22
C ALA A 59 7.39 1.98 5.70
N THR A 60 6.68 2.88 6.39
CA THR A 60 6.50 4.29 5.96
C THR A 60 7.32 5.27 6.78
N ILE A 61 7.89 4.85 7.91
CA ILE A 61 8.59 5.72 8.89
C ILE A 61 7.64 6.82 9.42
N LEU A 62 6.33 6.55 9.42
CA LEU A 62 5.32 7.44 9.98
C LEU A 62 4.99 7.04 11.41
N GLY A 63 4.68 8.03 12.25
CA GLY A 63 4.23 7.77 13.62
C GLY A 63 2.82 7.16 13.68
N LYS A 64 2.56 6.33 14.70
CA LYS A 64 1.28 5.66 15.00
C LYS A 64 0.03 6.51 14.77
N ALA A 65 0.01 7.75 15.28
CA ALA A 65 -1.15 8.63 15.17
C ALA A 65 -1.42 9.06 13.71
N VAL A 66 -0.36 9.25 12.92
CA VAL A 66 -0.45 9.59 11.49
C VAL A 66 -0.97 8.39 10.72
N VAL A 67 -0.44 7.19 10.97
CA VAL A 67 -0.91 5.95 10.33
C VAL A 67 -2.39 5.71 10.62
N SER A 68 -2.79 5.79 11.89
CA SER A 68 -4.20 5.64 12.28
C SER A 68 -5.13 6.64 11.58
N ARG A 69 -4.72 7.91 11.49
CA ARG A 69 -5.48 8.94 10.79
C ARG A 69 -5.56 8.68 9.28
N CYS A 70 -4.46 8.24 8.67
CA CYS A 70 -4.41 7.91 7.25
C CYS A 70 -5.33 6.72 6.93
N LEU A 71 -5.27 5.64 7.72
CA LEU A 71 -6.16 4.48 7.58
C LEU A 71 -7.63 4.88 7.68
N LYS A 72 -7.98 5.71 8.67
CA LYS A 72 -9.34 6.25 8.80
C LYS A 72 -9.74 7.05 7.56
N GLY A 73 -8.86 7.93 7.08
CA GLY A 73 -9.11 8.74 5.89
C GLY A 73 -9.15 7.95 4.56
N LEU A 74 -8.55 6.76 4.50
CA LEU A 74 -8.65 5.84 3.35
C LEU A 74 -9.93 5.00 3.41
N SER A 75 -10.39 4.65 4.62
CA SER A 75 -11.64 3.88 4.82
C SER A 75 -12.90 4.69 4.53
N VAL A 76 -12.82 6.02 4.68
CA VAL A 76 -13.93 6.94 4.41
C VAL A 76 -13.70 7.52 3.03
N ASN A 77 -14.69 7.36 2.14
CA ASN A 77 -14.65 7.70 0.72
C ASN A 77 -13.74 8.92 0.44
N PRO A 78 -12.65 8.79 -0.35
CA PRO A 78 -11.79 9.91 -0.70
C PRO A 78 -12.69 10.98 -1.33
N ARG A 79 -12.62 12.22 -0.81
CA ARG A 79 -13.49 13.30 -1.28
C ARG A 79 -13.34 13.41 -2.81
N PRO A 80 -14.46 13.56 -3.54
CA PRO A 80 -14.44 13.71 -5.00
C PRO A 80 -13.52 14.86 -5.40
#